data_AF-A0A970E8W9-F1
#
_entry.id   AF-A0A970E8W9-F1
#
_cell.length_a   1.000
_cell.length_b   1.000
_cell.length_c   1.000
_cell.angle_alpha   90.00
_cell.angle_beta   90.00
_cell.angle_gamma   90.00
#
_symmetry.space_group_name_H-M   'P 1'
#
loop_
_entity.id
_entity.type
_entity.pdbx_description
1 polymer ?
#
loop_
_entity_poly.entity_id
_entity_poly.type
_entity_poly.pdbx_seq_one_letter_code
_entity_poly.pdbx_strand_id
1 'polypeptide(L)'
;YSMVFGIDSSFDAVMFVGYHSAAGREGNPLSHTMTGRPLYIKINGEYGSEFMIYSYAAALEGVPTVFLSGDRMLCEDGKKLHPGLHTVAVKDGIGGSAACLSTAKSLKLIKENAEKALKQDLSKAKITLPKHFNVEICFKEHTYAHRVSYYPGMKKLNSNTVLFETDDYFEVLRMISFVL
;
A
#
# COMPACT_ATOMS: atom_id res chain seq x y z
N TYR A 1 9.25 -8.48 4.12
CA TYR A 1 9.37 -7.69 2.87
C TYR A 1 8.44 -8.14 1.74
N SER A 2 8.14 -9.44 1.54
CA SER A 2 7.08 -9.89 0.60
C SER A 2 7.18 -9.24 -0.80
N MET A 3 6.22 -8.39 -1.21
CA MET A 3 6.19 -7.76 -2.54
C MET A 3 7.40 -6.88 -2.87
N VAL A 4 8.16 -6.46 -1.87
CA VAL A 4 9.43 -5.71 -2.03
C VAL A 4 10.63 -6.50 -1.48
N PHE A 5 10.56 -7.82 -1.49
CA PHE A 5 11.71 -8.65 -1.10
C PHE A 5 12.95 -8.31 -1.95
N GLY A 6 14.10 -8.20 -1.28
CA GLY A 6 15.38 -7.85 -1.90
C GLY A 6 15.67 -6.35 -1.96
N ILE A 7 14.74 -5.49 -1.51
CA ILE A 7 15.03 -4.07 -1.32
C ILE A 7 15.98 -3.87 -0.14
N ASP A 8 16.96 -3.00 -0.32
CA ASP A 8 17.88 -2.52 0.72
C ASP A 8 18.38 -1.11 0.37
N SER A 9 19.24 -0.56 1.19
CA SER A 9 19.78 0.81 1.03
C SER A 9 20.69 1.01 -0.18
N SER A 10 21.03 -0.04 -0.95
CA SER A 10 21.82 0.07 -2.18
C SER A 10 20.99 0.53 -3.40
N PHE A 11 19.65 0.52 -3.30
CA PHE A 11 18.76 0.96 -4.38
C PHE A 11 18.52 2.47 -4.36
N ASP A 12 18.61 3.10 -5.53
CA ASP A 12 18.38 4.54 -5.66
C ASP A 12 16.90 4.94 -5.51
N ALA A 13 15.97 4.08 -5.94
CA ALA A 13 14.53 4.32 -5.92
C ALA A 13 13.72 3.03 -6.13
N VAL A 14 12.44 3.06 -5.76
CA VAL A 14 11.46 2.01 -6.06
C VAL A 14 10.27 2.54 -6.86
N MET A 15 9.74 1.70 -7.76
CA MET A 15 8.59 1.98 -8.60
C MET A 15 7.57 0.85 -8.48
N PHE A 16 6.31 1.21 -8.26
CA PHE A 16 5.20 0.26 -8.10
C PHE A 16 4.31 0.27 -9.34
N VAL A 17 4.21 -0.85 -10.06
CA VAL A 17 3.54 -0.90 -11.36
C VAL A 17 2.42 -1.94 -11.33
N GLY A 18 1.22 -1.54 -11.74
CA GLY A 18 0.06 -2.44 -11.82
C GLY A 18 -0.66 -2.68 -10.48
N TYR A 19 -0.47 -1.79 -9.51
CA TYR A 19 -1.10 -1.90 -8.19
C TYR A 19 -2.59 -1.54 -8.24
N HIS A 20 -3.30 -1.80 -7.14
CA HIS A 20 -4.72 -1.45 -6.99
C HIS A 20 -5.06 -0.78 -5.65
N SER A 21 -6.22 -0.13 -5.63
CA SER A 21 -6.87 0.40 -4.43
C SER A 21 -6.97 -0.65 -3.31
N ALA A 22 -6.90 -0.18 -2.06
CA ALA A 22 -6.94 -0.99 -0.86
C ALA A 22 -8.26 -1.77 -0.69
N ALA A 23 -8.26 -2.82 0.13
CA ALA A 23 -9.49 -3.45 0.61
C ALA A 23 -10.46 -2.40 1.18
N GLY A 24 -11.73 -2.50 0.80
CA GLY A 24 -12.79 -1.59 1.25
C GLY A 24 -12.88 -0.27 0.48
N ARG A 25 -12.13 -0.14 -0.63
CA ARG A 25 -12.16 1.04 -1.53
C ARG A 25 -12.74 0.66 -2.88
N GLU A 26 -13.63 1.49 -3.42
CA GLU A 26 -14.34 1.22 -4.68
C GLU A 26 -13.53 1.45 -5.96
N GLY A 27 -12.32 2.01 -5.85
CA GLY A 27 -11.49 2.38 -7.00
C GLY A 27 -11.05 1.23 -7.89
N ASN A 28 -11.28 -0.03 -7.47
CA ASN A 28 -10.94 -1.22 -8.24
C ASN A 28 -11.92 -2.36 -7.95
N PRO A 29 -12.44 -3.08 -8.96
CA PRO A 29 -13.35 -4.20 -8.74
C PRO A 29 -12.72 -5.38 -7.99
N LEU A 30 -11.38 -5.47 -7.98
CA LEU A 30 -10.61 -6.49 -7.26
C LEU A 30 -9.90 -5.92 -6.03
N SER A 31 -10.35 -4.79 -5.49
CA SER A 31 -9.73 -4.12 -4.35
C SER A 31 -9.59 -5.08 -3.16
N HIS A 32 -8.36 -5.32 -2.73
CA HIS A 32 -8.02 -6.07 -1.53
C HIS A 32 -6.70 -5.55 -0.96
N THR A 33 -6.29 -6.07 0.19
CA THR A 33 -4.98 -5.77 0.78
C THR A 33 -4.42 -7.08 1.32
N MET A 34 -3.29 -7.54 0.76
CA MET A 34 -2.58 -8.80 1.05
C MET A 34 -3.35 -10.06 0.68
N THR A 35 -4.56 -10.22 1.22
CA THR A 35 -5.42 -11.36 0.96
C THR A 35 -6.88 -10.92 0.81
N GLY A 36 -7.76 -11.84 0.44
CA GLY A 36 -9.20 -11.58 0.40
C GLY A 36 -9.90 -11.60 1.77
N ARG A 37 -9.17 -11.77 2.88
CA ARG A 37 -9.75 -11.92 4.23
C ARG A 37 -10.16 -10.60 4.89
N PRO A 38 -9.35 -9.53 4.83
CA PRO A 38 -9.75 -8.25 5.38
C PRO A 38 -10.89 -7.63 4.58
N LEU A 39 -11.84 -7.01 5.28
CA LEU A 39 -12.75 -6.01 4.71
C LEU A 39 -12.00 -4.69 4.49
N TYR A 40 -11.14 -4.32 5.44
CA TYR A 40 -10.18 -3.24 5.31
C TYR A 40 -9.01 -3.44 6.25
N ILE A 41 -7.92 -2.75 5.92
CA ILE A 41 -6.82 -2.45 6.83
C ILE A 41 -6.72 -0.94 6.89
N LYS A 42 -6.52 -0.36 8.07
CA LYS A 42 -6.18 1.05 8.22
C LYS A 42 -4.87 1.20 8.97
N ILE A 43 -4.02 2.11 8.50
CA ILE A 43 -2.80 2.51 9.18
C ILE A 43 -2.95 3.99 9.52
N ASN A 44 -2.95 4.31 10.81
CA ASN A 44 -3.15 5.68 11.30
C ASN A 44 -4.43 6.34 10.75
N GLY A 45 -5.52 5.57 10.66
CA GLY A 45 -6.84 6.04 10.21
C GLY A 45 -7.06 6.01 8.70
N GLU A 46 -6.01 5.86 7.90
CA GLU A 46 -6.08 5.82 6.44
C GLU A 46 -6.15 4.37 5.92
N TYR A 47 -6.87 4.13 4.83
CA TYR A 47 -6.95 2.80 4.21
C TYR A 47 -5.55 2.33 3.75
N GLY A 48 -5.08 1.23 4.34
CA GLY A 48 -3.82 0.59 4.01
C GLY A 48 -3.93 -0.21 2.73
N SER A 49 -3.47 0.36 1.61
CA SER A 49 -3.20 -0.40 0.39
C SER A 49 -1.87 -1.15 0.51
N GLU A 50 -1.68 -2.17 -0.34
CA GLU A 50 -0.37 -2.82 -0.48
C GLU A 50 0.70 -1.82 -0.91
N PHE A 51 0.34 -0.81 -1.70
CA PHE A 51 1.23 0.30 -2.02
C PHE A 51 1.66 1.06 -0.76
N MET A 52 0.73 1.44 0.13
CA MET A 52 1.10 2.12 1.38
C MET A 52 2.03 1.25 2.22
N ILE A 53 1.68 -0.02 2.41
CA ILE A 53 2.46 -0.97 3.22
C ILE A 53 3.89 -1.11 2.66
N TYR A 54 4.02 -1.35 1.36
CA TYR A 54 5.33 -1.65 0.80
C TYR A 54 6.14 -0.43 0.40
N SER A 55 5.51 0.72 0.16
CA SER A 55 6.23 1.99 0.03
C SER A 55 6.79 2.49 1.36
N TYR A 56 6.12 2.20 2.48
CA TYR A 56 6.68 2.42 3.81
C TYR A 56 7.82 1.44 4.12
N ALA A 57 7.72 0.18 3.67
CA ALA A 57 8.82 -0.76 3.78
C ALA A 57 10.07 -0.29 2.99
N ALA A 58 9.88 0.28 1.81
CA ALA A 58 10.96 0.90 1.05
C ALA A 58 11.55 2.12 1.78
N ALA A 59 10.69 2.96 2.36
CA ALA A 59 11.14 4.11 3.14
C ALA A 59 11.93 3.71 4.39
N LEU A 60 11.59 2.59 5.02
CA LEU A 60 12.35 2.02 6.15
C LEU A 60 13.80 1.71 5.76
N GLU A 61 14.02 1.22 4.54
CA GLU A 61 15.36 0.98 3.98
C GLU A 61 16.03 2.25 3.40
N GLY A 62 15.39 3.41 3.54
CA GLY A 62 15.88 4.69 3.03
C GLY A 62 15.74 4.86 1.51
N VAL A 63 14.96 4.00 0.85
CA VAL A 63 14.73 4.00 -0.60
C VAL A 63 13.47 4.80 -0.94
N PRO A 64 13.56 5.89 -1.72
CA PRO A 64 12.41 6.70 -2.08
C PRO A 64 11.48 5.97 -3.06
N THR A 65 10.17 6.12 -2.85
CA THR A 65 9.17 5.67 -3.81
C THR A 65 8.85 6.79 -4.80
N VAL A 66 9.17 6.58 -6.08
CA VAL A 66 9.12 7.67 -7.08
C VAL A 66 8.04 7.51 -8.12
N PHE A 67 7.56 6.29 -8.35
CA PHE A 67 6.54 6.01 -9.36
C PHE A 67 5.48 5.03 -8.88
N LEU A 68 4.23 5.29 -9.27
CA LEU A 68 3.09 4.42 -9.06
C LEU A 68 2.19 4.34 -10.30
N SER A 69 1.87 3.13 -10.75
CA SER A 69 0.80 2.92 -11.73
C SER A 69 -0.24 1.92 -11.23
N GLY A 70 -1.51 2.24 -11.46
CA GLY A 70 -2.64 1.44 -10.99
C GLY A 70 -3.99 2.03 -11.42
N ASP A 71 -5.01 1.87 -10.58
CA ASP A 71 -6.27 2.61 -10.72
C ASP A 71 -6.16 4.08 -10.25
N ARG A 72 -7.13 4.90 -10.66
CA ARG A 72 -7.17 6.34 -10.36
C ARG A 72 -7.16 6.63 -8.87
N MET A 73 -8.04 5.99 -8.10
CA MET A 73 -8.16 6.23 -6.66
C MET A 73 -6.86 5.89 -5.93
N LEU A 74 -6.21 4.78 -6.28
CA LEU A 74 -4.89 4.45 -5.73
C LEU A 74 -3.85 5.54 -6.03
N CYS A 75 -3.82 6.07 -7.25
CA CYS A 75 -2.88 7.12 -7.63
C CYS A 75 -3.12 8.41 -6.83
N GLU A 76 -4.38 8.76 -6.59
CA GLU A 76 -4.76 9.93 -5.78
C GLU A 76 -4.37 9.75 -4.30
N ASP A 77 -4.63 8.57 -3.73
CA ASP A 77 -4.23 8.26 -2.36
C ASP A 77 -2.70 8.20 -2.21
N GLY A 78 -2.00 7.62 -3.18
CA GLY A 78 -0.54 7.52 -3.18
C GLY A 78 0.17 8.87 -3.20
N LYS A 79 -0.36 9.87 -3.93
CA LYS A 79 0.19 11.23 -3.95
C LYS A 79 0.15 11.93 -2.58
N LYS A 80 -0.85 11.63 -1.75
CA LYS A 80 -0.94 12.18 -0.39
C LYS A 80 0.16 11.61 0.51
N LEU A 81 0.58 10.38 0.25
CA LEU A 81 1.60 9.67 1.03
C LEU A 81 3.03 10.06 0.64
N HIS A 82 3.27 10.27 -0.66
CA HIS A 82 4.59 10.53 -1.22
C HIS A 82 4.55 11.79 -2.10
N PRO A 83 4.97 12.97 -1.61
CA PRO A 83 4.91 14.22 -2.37
C PRO A 83 5.71 14.22 -3.69
N GLY A 84 6.80 13.43 -3.78
CA GLY A 84 7.61 13.24 -4.99
C GLY A 84 7.10 12.16 -5.95
N LEU A 85 5.90 11.64 -5.73
CA LEU A 85 5.38 10.51 -6.49
C LEU A 85 4.80 10.92 -7.84
N HIS A 86 5.39 10.40 -8.91
CA HIS A 86 4.77 10.42 -10.23
C HIS A 86 3.78 9.26 -10.33
N THR A 87 2.58 9.53 -10.86
CA THR A 87 1.54 8.50 -10.96
C THR A 87 0.96 8.38 -12.36
N VAL A 88 0.62 7.16 -12.77
CA VAL A 88 -0.17 6.90 -13.98
C VAL A 88 -1.36 5.99 -13.67
N ALA A 89 -2.54 6.59 -13.64
CA ALA A 89 -3.80 5.86 -13.60
C ALA A 89 -4.09 5.27 -14.99
N VAL A 90 -4.02 3.94 -15.11
CA VAL A 90 -4.31 3.22 -16.38
C VAL A 90 -5.73 2.68 -16.45
N LYS A 91 -6.44 2.71 -15.32
CA LYS A 91 -7.82 2.25 -15.17
C LYS A 91 -8.56 3.06 -14.13
N ASP A 92 -9.88 3.03 -14.20
CA ASP A 92 -10.79 3.67 -13.25
C ASP A 92 -11.90 2.67 -12.90
N GLY A 93 -11.94 2.24 -11.64
CA GLY A 93 -12.90 1.24 -11.16
C GLY A 93 -14.27 1.87 -10.89
N ILE A 94 -15.33 1.17 -11.29
CA ILE A 94 -16.72 1.57 -11.05
C ILE A 94 -17.51 0.29 -10.71
N GLY A 95 -17.83 0.10 -9.43
CA GLY A 95 -18.48 -1.12 -8.95
C GLY A 95 -17.68 -2.38 -9.34
N GLY A 96 -18.35 -3.35 -9.99
CA GLY A 96 -17.72 -4.59 -10.47
C GLY A 96 -17.00 -4.47 -11.82
N SER A 97 -16.77 -3.26 -12.33
CA SER A 97 -16.19 -3.02 -13.66
C SER A 97 -15.05 -2.00 -13.62
N ALA A 98 -14.33 -1.85 -14.73
CA ALA A 98 -13.29 -0.83 -14.88
C ALA A 98 -13.28 -0.24 -16.28
N ALA A 99 -13.13 1.08 -16.37
CA ALA A 99 -12.80 1.78 -17.60
C ALA A 99 -11.27 1.84 -17.75
N CYS A 100 -10.74 1.22 -18.79
CA CYS A 100 -9.29 1.08 -18.99
C CYS A 100 -8.80 1.91 -20.17
N LEU A 101 -7.59 2.45 -20.07
CA LEU A 101 -6.87 2.94 -21.23
C LEU A 101 -6.49 1.77 -22.15
N SER A 102 -6.33 2.04 -23.45
CA SER A 102 -5.77 1.05 -24.36
C SER A 102 -4.33 0.71 -23.97
N THR A 103 -3.91 -0.53 -24.22
CA THR A 103 -2.57 -1.02 -23.88
C THR A 103 -1.46 -0.11 -24.40
N ALA A 104 -1.56 0.32 -25.66
CA ALA A 104 -0.58 1.22 -26.28
C ALA A 104 -0.46 2.56 -25.54
N LYS A 105 -1.59 3.14 -25.10
CA LYS A 105 -1.59 4.39 -24.33
C LYS A 105 -1.04 4.18 -22.92
N SER A 106 -1.41 3.09 -22.25
CA SER A 106 -0.88 2.73 -20.93
C SER A 106 0.64 2.58 -20.94
N LEU A 107 1.18 1.81 -21.89
CA LEU A 107 2.63 1.61 -22.04
C LEU A 107 3.37 2.93 -22.29
N LYS A 108 2.84 3.78 -23.18
CA LYS A 108 3.41 5.10 -23.47
C LYS A 108 3.47 5.97 -22.20
N LEU A 109 2.35 6.10 -21.49
CA LEU A 109 2.26 6.95 -20.30
C LEU A 109 3.12 6.43 -19.15
N ILE A 110 3.15 5.12 -18.92
CA ILE A 110 4.00 4.50 -17.89
C ILE A 110 5.47 4.79 -18.21
N LYS A 111 5.92 4.55 -19.45
CA LYS A 111 7.31 4.82 -19.85
C LYS A 111 7.69 6.28 -19.64
N GLU A 112 6.89 7.21 -20.15
CA GLU A 112 7.18 8.65 -20.06
C GLU A 112 7.22 9.15 -18.61
N ASN A 113 6.32 8.66 -17.74
CA ASN A 113 6.28 9.12 -16.35
C ASN A 113 7.29 8.40 -15.45
N ALA A 114 7.64 7.14 -15.73
CA ALA A 114 8.74 6.47 -15.05
C ALA A 114 10.07 7.19 -15.34
N GLU A 115 10.30 7.61 -16.60
CA GLU A 115 11.47 8.41 -16.95
C GLU A 115 11.51 9.75 -16.23
N LYS A 116 10.37 10.46 -16.16
CA LYS A 116 10.26 11.71 -15.39
C LYS A 116 10.52 11.48 -13.89
N ALA A 117 9.98 10.39 -13.34
CA ALA A 117 10.14 10.03 -11.93
C ALA A 117 11.60 9.79 -11.55
N LEU A 118 12.41 9.22 -12.45
CA LEU A 118 13.83 8.98 -12.21
C LEU A 118 14.71 10.21 -12.46
N LYS A 119 14.27 11.15 -13.31
CA LYS A 119 14.98 12.41 -13.57
C LYS A 119 14.76 13.48 -12.50
N GLN A 120 13.83 13.27 -11.58
CA GLN A 120 13.62 14.19 -10.46
C GLN A 120 14.80 14.13 -9.46
N ASP A 121 14.83 15.05 -8.51
CA ASP A 121 15.73 14.97 -7.37
C ASP A 121 15.26 13.88 -6.40
N LEU A 122 15.83 12.67 -6.51
CA LEU A 122 15.45 11.50 -5.71
C LEU A 122 15.63 11.73 -4.20
N SER A 123 16.55 12.62 -3.79
CA SER A 123 16.76 12.94 -2.38
C SER A 123 15.53 13.61 -1.75
N LYS A 124 14.77 14.37 -2.55
CA LYS A 124 13.52 15.05 -2.13
C LYS A 124 12.30 14.15 -2.20
N ALA A 125 12.41 12.97 -2.79
CA ALA A 125 11.32 11.99 -2.86
C ALA A 125 11.31 11.04 -1.64
N LYS A 126 12.30 11.14 -0.73
CA LYS A 126 12.29 10.39 0.52
C LYS A 126 11.21 10.92 1.45
N ILE A 127 10.56 10.00 2.17
CA ILE A 127 9.57 10.35 3.20
C ILE A 127 10.09 9.96 4.57
N THR A 128 9.62 10.68 5.59
CA THR A 128 9.79 10.28 6.98
C THR A 128 8.57 9.46 7.40
N LEU A 129 8.80 8.26 7.91
CA LEU A 129 7.73 7.42 8.43
C LEU A 129 7.08 8.05 9.68
N PRO A 130 5.78 7.78 9.93
CA PRO A 130 5.16 8.11 11.21
C PRO A 130 5.95 7.53 12.38
N LYS A 131 5.98 8.24 13.51
CA LYS A 131 6.66 7.79 14.73
C LYS A 131 5.95 6.62 15.44
N HIS A 132 4.65 6.49 15.20
CA HIS A 132 3.78 5.50 15.82
C HIS A 132 2.78 5.01 14.79
N PHE A 133 2.47 3.71 14.84
CA PHE A 133 1.57 3.03 13.92
C PHE A 133 0.43 2.37 14.67
N ASN A 134 -0.78 2.81 14.37
CA ASN A 134 -2.04 2.16 14.73
C ASN A 134 -2.53 1.38 13.51
N VAL A 135 -2.49 0.06 13.57
CA VAL A 135 -2.93 -0.82 12.49
C VAL A 135 -4.23 -1.51 12.88
N GLU A 136 -5.34 -1.01 12.33
CA GLU A 136 -6.68 -1.56 12.50
C GLU A 136 -6.98 -2.53 11.35
N ILE A 137 -7.35 -3.77 11.67
CA ILE A 137 -7.74 -4.76 10.66
C ILE A 137 -9.14 -5.25 10.98
N CYS A 138 -10.07 -5.06 10.03
CA CYS A 138 -11.40 -5.65 10.10
C CYS A 138 -11.48 -6.82 9.14
N PHE A 139 -11.80 -8.00 9.66
CA PHE A 139 -11.94 -9.23 8.88
C PHE A 139 -13.39 -9.52 8.51
N LYS A 140 -13.59 -10.20 7.37
CA LYS A 140 -14.90 -10.75 6.97
C LYS A 140 -15.43 -11.72 8.02
N GLU A 141 -14.56 -12.66 8.45
CA GLU A 141 -14.91 -13.72 9.39
C GLU A 141 -14.45 -13.40 10.81
N HIS A 142 -15.39 -13.31 11.75
CA HIS A 142 -15.10 -13.01 13.16
C HIS A 142 -14.25 -14.10 13.83
N THR A 143 -14.34 -15.35 13.36
CA THR A 143 -13.53 -16.47 13.85
C THR A 143 -12.05 -16.27 13.54
N TYR A 144 -11.74 -15.70 12.36
CA TYR A 144 -10.39 -15.34 11.98
C TYR A 144 -9.87 -14.18 12.84
N ALA A 145 -10.66 -13.12 13.00
CA ALA A 145 -10.35 -12.00 13.89
C ALA A 145 -10.05 -12.48 15.32
N HIS A 146 -10.84 -13.43 15.84
CA HIS A 146 -10.59 -14.03 17.15
C HIS A 146 -9.27 -14.81 17.21
N ARG A 147 -8.94 -15.59 16.18
CA ARG A 147 -7.68 -16.35 16.16
C ARG A 147 -6.47 -15.42 16.14
N VAL A 148 -6.50 -14.38 15.30
CA VAL A 148 -5.36 -13.45 15.19
C VAL A 148 -5.26 -12.48 16.34
N SER A 149 -6.32 -12.30 17.15
CA SER A 149 -6.21 -11.54 18.40
C SER A 149 -5.29 -12.19 19.44
N TYR A 150 -4.85 -13.43 19.24
CA TYR A 150 -3.83 -14.07 20.06
C TYR A 150 -2.39 -13.75 19.63
N TYR A 151 -2.19 -13.08 18.49
CA TYR A 151 -0.87 -12.60 18.09
C TYR A 151 -0.34 -11.59 19.13
N PRO A 152 0.92 -11.70 19.59
CA PRO A 152 1.46 -10.78 20.60
C PRO A 152 1.29 -9.30 20.23
N GLY A 153 0.77 -8.50 21.17
CA GLY A 153 0.51 -7.07 20.98
C GLY A 153 -0.83 -6.74 20.28
N MET A 154 -1.57 -7.74 19.79
CA MET A 154 -2.87 -7.54 19.18
C MET A 154 -3.95 -7.33 20.25
N LYS A 155 -4.84 -6.35 20.04
CA LYS A 155 -6.03 -6.10 20.86
C LYS A 155 -7.27 -6.37 20.03
N LYS A 156 -8.24 -7.09 20.58
CA LYS A 156 -9.55 -7.28 19.94
C LYS A 156 -10.45 -6.09 20.29
N LEU A 157 -10.87 -5.32 19.29
CA LEU A 157 -11.74 -4.16 19.50
C LEU A 157 -13.22 -4.54 19.51
N ASN A 158 -13.61 -5.45 18.62
CA ASN A 158 -14.96 -6.00 18.53
C ASN A 158 -14.92 -7.40 17.88
N SER A 159 -16.06 -7.95 17.47
CA SER A 159 -16.14 -9.29 16.87
C SER A 159 -15.21 -9.50 15.68
N ASN A 160 -15.06 -8.50 14.81
CA ASN A 160 -14.37 -8.61 13.52
C ASN A 160 -13.10 -7.76 13.41
N THR A 161 -12.92 -6.79 14.32
CA THR A 161 -11.82 -5.84 14.28
C THR A 161 -10.77 -6.12 15.34
N VAL A 162 -9.51 -6.10 14.93
CA VAL A 162 -8.33 -6.13 15.80
C VAL A 162 -7.46 -4.90 15.56
N LEU A 163 -6.68 -4.54 16.57
CA LEU A 163 -5.77 -3.39 16.58
C LEU A 163 -4.38 -3.85 17.01
N PHE A 164 -3.38 -3.42 16.25
CA PHE A 164 -1.96 -3.57 16.58
C PHE A 164 -1.30 -2.20 16.63
N GLU A 165 -0.52 -1.95 17.68
CA GLU A 165 0.14 -0.66 17.93
C GLU A 165 1.64 -0.88 18.11
N THR A 166 2.46 -0.05 17.46
CA THR A 166 3.92 -0.15 17.55
C THR A 166 4.60 1.17 17.12
N ASP A 167 5.80 1.43 17.64
CA ASP A 167 6.68 2.51 17.17
C ASP A 167 7.67 2.03 16.09
N ASP A 168 7.73 0.71 15.84
CA ASP A 168 8.62 0.08 14.85
C ASP A 168 7.82 -0.42 13.65
N TYR A 169 8.10 0.14 12.46
CA TYR A 169 7.43 -0.26 11.23
C TYR A 169 7.76 -1.70 10.81
N PHE A 170 8.94 -2.22 11.17
CA PHE A 170 9.28 -3.61 10.89
C PHE A 170 8.35 -4.58 11.63
N GLU A 171 7.88 -4.22 12.83
CA GLU A 171 6.86 -5.00 13.55
C GLU A 171 5.51 -5.01 12.82
N VAL A 172 5.14 -3.93 12.12
CA VAL A 172 3.95 -3.92 11.25
C VAL A 172 4.09 -4.95 10.13
N LEU A 173 5.24 -4.97 9.45
CA LEU A 173 5.52 -5.93 8.37
C LEU A 173 5.55 -7.37 8.89
N ARG A 174 6.14 -7.58 10.07
CA ARG A 174 6.16 -8.89 10.73
C ARG A 174 4.74 -9.35 11.06
N MET A 175 3.95 -8.52 11.73
CA MET A 175 2.57 -8.81 12.07
C MET A 175 1.77 -9.19 10.82
N ILE A 176 1.86 -8.40 9.75
CA ILE A 176 1.22 -8.70 8.46
C ILE A 176 1.58 -10.10 7.95
N SER A 177 2.85 -10.50 8.04
CA SER A 177 3.32 -11.80 7.55
C SER A 177 2.73 -13.01 8.30
N PHE A 178 2.25 -12.84 9.53
CA PHE A 178 1.67 -13.92 10.33
C PHE A 178 0.14 -13.84 10.41
N VAL A 179 -0.41 -12.62 10.33
CA VAL A 179 -1.83 -12.36 10.55
C VAL A 179 -2.64 -12.40 9.25
N LEU A 180 -2.05 -12.10 8.09
CA LEU A 180 -2.77 -12.00 6.81
C LEU A 180 -2.51 -13.16 5.87
#